data_AF-A0ABD0T8G5-F1
#
_entry.id   AF-A0ABD0T8G5-F1
#
_cell.length_a   1.000
_cell.length_b   1.000
_cell.length_c   1.000
_cell.angle_alpha   90.00
_cell.angle_beta   90.00
_cell.angle_gamma   90.00
#
_symmetry.space_group_name_H-M   'P 1'
#
loop_
_entity.id
_entity.type
_entity.pdbx_description
1 polymer ?
#
loop_
_entity_poly.entity_id
_entity_poly.type
_entity_poly.pdbx_seq_one_letter_code
_entity_poly.pdbx_strand_id
1 'polypeptide(L)'
;MPAYEFAMMFRAMPKSELKTCLKRVSQAIFDRGGIIKNIENLGFKPMPYKTSSHGLVHREANYFVLKVDTATQAVADLKEEYSRDVDIIRQRVYKVQDETENSACTLEEEMLPPAYREDVQKMIKIGKTQVNRFTYKFKYNSGLDYYPFQK
;
A
#
# COMPACT_ATOMS: atom_id res chain seq x y z
N MET A 1 -13.63 8.19 -12.69
CA MET A 1 -13.79 6.76 -12.32
C MET A 1 -12.57 6.37 -11.50
N PRO A 2 -12.72 5.73 -10.33
CA PRO A 2 -11.58 5.30 -9.53
C PRO A 2 -10.75 4.23 -10.26
N ALA A 3 -9.44 4.25 -10.04
CA ALA A 3 -8.50 3.28 -10.57
C ALA A 3 -8.45 2.03 -9.67
N TYR A 4 -8.45 0.86 -10.32
CA TYR A 4 -8.37 -0.44 -9.69
C TYR A 4 -7.29 -1.29 -10.35
N GLU A 5 -6.72 -2.20 -9.56
CA GLU A 5 -5.80 -3.22 -10.00
C GLU A 5 -6.42 -4.61 -9.79
N PHE A 6 -6.55 -5.35 -10.88
CA PHE A 6 -7.11 -6.69 -10.88
C PHE A 6 -5.94 -7.67 -10.97
N ALA A 7 -5.62 -8.31 -9.85
CA ALA A 7 -4.66 -9.39 -9.78
C ALA A 7 -5.38 -10.72 -10.04
N MET A 8 -5.08 -11.34 -11.18
CA MET A 8 -5.76 -12.53 -11.67
C MET A 8 -4.77 -13.69 -11.82
N MET A 9 -5.23 -14.86 -11.38
CA MET A 9 -4.52 -16.13 -11.55
C MET A 9 -5.36 -17.02 -12.47
N PHE A 10 -4.85 -17.27 -13.67
CA PHE A 10 -5.46 -18.20 -14.61
C PHE A 10 -4.86 -19.59 -14.47
N ARG A 11 -5.64 -20.62 -14.79
CA ARG A 11 -5.15 -22.00 -14.81
C ARG A 11 -4.01 -22.21 -15.80
N ALA A 12 -3.27 -23.30 -15.62
CA ALA A 12 -2.30 -23.75 -16.61
C ALA A 12 -3.03 -24.15 -17.90
N MET A 13 -2.73 -23.46 -19.00
CA MET A 13 -3.44 -23.57 -20.27
C MET A 13 -2.53 -23.12 -21.43
N PRO A 14 -2.76 -23.61 -22.66
CA PRO A 14 -2.00 -23.17 -23.83
C PRO A 14 -2.26 -21.70 -24.17
N LYS A 15 -1.32 -21.08 -24.88
CA LYS A 15 -1.35 -19.64 -25.20
C LYS A 15 -2.61 -19.21 -25.97
N SER A 16 -3.17 -20.08 -26.80
CA SER A 16 -4.40 -19.83 -27.55
C SER A 16 -5.60 -19.67 -26.62
N GLU A 17 -5.80 -20.60 -25.70
CA GLU A 17 -6.88 -20.54 -24.71
C GLU A 17 -6.69 -19.35 -23.78
N LEU A 18 -5.44 -19.08 -23.34
CA LEU A 18 -5.12 -17.95 -22.46
C LEU A 18 -5.56 -16.61 -23.09
N LYS A 19 -5.28 -16.44 -24.39
CA LYS A 19 -5.71 -15.27 -25.15
C LYS A 19 -7.23 -15.14 -25.17
N THR A 20 -7.95 -16.25 -25.33
CA THR A 20 -9.42 -16.25 -25.32
C THR A 20 -9.96 -15.87 -23.94
N CYS A 21 -9.37 -16.40 -22.86
CA CYS A 21 -9.74 -16.03 -21.49
C CYS A 21 -9.50 -14.54 -21.21
N LEU A 22 -8.31 -14.04 -21.55
CA LEU A 22 -8.00 -12.62 -21.40
C LEU A 22 -8.94 -11.72 -22.21
N LYS A 23 -9.32 -12.14 -23.43
CA LYS A 23 -10.28 -11.41 -24.26
C LYS A 23 -11.66 -11.37 -23.59
N ARG A 24 -12.14 -12.49 -23.03
CA ARG A 24 -13.41 -12.55 -22.29
C ARG A 24 -13.40 -11.67 -21.05
N VAL A 25 -12.34 -11.72 -20.25
CA VAL A 25 -12.15 -10.84 -19.08
C VAL A 25 -12.17 -9.38 -19.49
N SER A 26 -11.42 -9.03 -20.54
CA SER A 26 -11.36 -7.66 -21.05
C SER A 26 -12.71 -7.18 -21.59
N GLN A 27 -13.42 -8.04 -22.31
CA GLN A 27 -14.75 -7.72 -22.82
C GLN A 27 -15.74 -7.44 -21.68
N ALA A 28 -15.75 -8.27 -20.63
CA ALA A 28 -16.61 -8.06 -19.46
C ALA A 28 -16.37 -6.71 -18.76
N ILE A 29 -15.12 -6.23 -18.76
CA ILE A 29 -14.75 -4.89 -18.26
C ILE A 29 -15.34 -3.80 -19.15
N PHE A 30 -15.17 -3.92 -20.47
CA PHE A 30 -15.69 -2.94 -21.43
C PHE A 30 -17.21 -2.89 -21.45
N ASP A 31 -17.89 -4.03 -21.33
CA ASP A 31 -19.35 -4.12 -21.34
C ASP A 31 -19.98 -3.37 -20.15
N ARG A 32 -19.24 -3.21 -19.04
CA ARG A 32 -19.64 -2.43 -17.85
C ARG A 32 -19.11 -1.00 -17.85
N GLY A 33 -18.58 -0.53 -18.99
CA GLY A 33 -18.06 0.82 -19.16
C GLY A 33 -16.72 1.07 -18.44
N GLY A 34 -15.97 0.01 -18.11
CA GLY A 34 -14.61 0.12 -17.59
C GLY A 34 -13.58 0.32 -18.71
N ILE A 35 -12.50 1.04 -18.40
CA ILE A 35 -11.40 1.30 -19.32
C ILE A 35 -10.15 0.59 -18.80
N ILE A 36 -9.50 -0.21 -19.64
CA ILE A 36 -8.25 -0.89 -19.29
C ILE A 36 -7.08 0.01 -19.67
N LYS A 37 -6.28 0.40 -18.67
CA LYS A 37 -5.06 1.22 -18.83
C LYS A 37 -3.85 0.37 -19.23
N ASN A 38 -3.65 -0.75 -18.54
CA ASN A 38 -2.51 -1.62 -18.77
C ASN A 38 -2.86 -3.08 -18.46
N ILE A 39 -2.20 -4.01 -19.16
CA ILE A 39 -2.25 -5.45 -18.90
C ILE A 39 -0.81 -5.94 -18.80
N GLU A 40 -0.41 -6.36 -17.60
CA GLU A 40 0.93 -6.83 -17.30
C GLU A 40 0.91 -8.35 -17.09
N ASN A 41 1.79 -9.05 -17.80
CA ASN A 41 1.99 -10.49 -17.65
C ASN A 41 3.17 -10.75 -16.69
N LEU A 42 2.88 -11.31 -15.52
CA LEU A 42 3.90 -11.65 -14.51
C LEU A 42 4.52 -13.04 -14.73
N GLY A 43 4.04 -13.77 -15.73
CA GLY A 43 4.56 -15.06 -16.19
C GLY A 43 3.83 -16.27 -15.61
N PHE A 44 4.25 -17.44 -16.09
CA PHE A 44 3.83 -18.74 -15.58
C PHE A 44 4.73 -19.14 -14.41
N LYS A 45 4.15 -19.31 -13.23
CA LYS A 45 4.90 -19.65 -12.01
C LYS A 45 4.17 -20.71 -11.18
N PRO A 46 4.90 -21.51 -10.39
CA PRO A 46 4.29 -22.37 -9.40
C PRO A 46 3.56 -21.52 -8.35
N MET A 47 2.39 -22.00 -7.93
CA MET A 47 1.64 -21.36 -6.86
C MET A 47 2.35 -21.59 -5.51
N PRO A 48 2.31 -20.61 -4.58
CA PRO A 48 2.93 -20.77 -3.26
C PRO A 48 2.38 -21.96 -2.46
N TYR A 49 1.13 -22.34 -2.72
CA TYR A 49 0.48 -23.48 -2.09
C TYR A 49 -0.61 -24.07 -3.01
N LYS A 50 -0.97 -25.34 -2.77
CA LYS A 50 -2.03 -26.04 -3.51
C LYS A 50 -3.37 -25.31 -3.35
N THR A 51 -4.01 -24.95 -4.46
CA THR A 51 -5.31 -24.26 -4.43
C THR A 51 -6.34 -25.11 -5.13
N SER A 52 -7.40 -25.49 -4.41
CA SER A 52 -8.56 -26.18 -5.00
C SER A 52 -9.56 -25.13 -5.47
N SER A 53 -9.83 -25.07 -6.77
CA SER A 53 -10.86 -24.19 -7.34
C SER A 53 -11.55 -24.90 -8.50
N HIS A 54 -12.86 -24.69 -8.63
CA HIS A 54 -13.70 -25.31 -9.67
C HIS A 54 -13.54 -26.85 -9.78
N GLY A 55 -13.37 -27.53 -8.65
CA GLY A 55 -13.23 -28.99 -8.60
C GLY A 55 -11.85 -29.54 -8.99
N LEU A 56 -10.88 -28.66 -9.30
CA LEU A 56 -9.51 -29.05 -9.66
C LEU A 56 -8.50 -28.49 -8.67
N VAL A 57 -7.41 -29.23 -8.45
CA VAL A 57 -6.29 -28.79 -7.63
C VAL A 57 -5.21 -28.19 -8.53
N HIS A 58 -5.00 -26.89 -8.37
CA HIS A 58 -4.01 -26.12 -9.12
C HIS A 58 -2.71 -26.01 -8.31
N ARG A 59 -1.58 -26.26 -8.98
CA ARG A 59 -0.22 -26.09 -8.44
C ARG A 59 0.60 -25.04 -9.19
N GLU A 60 0.16 -24.69 -10.40
CA GLU A 60 0.82 -23.73 -11.28
C GLU A 60 -0.24 -22.82 -11.87
N ALA A 61 0.11 -21.56 -12.11
CA ALA A 61 -0.82 -20.56 -12.61
C ALA A 61 -0.11 -19.53 -13.50
N ASN A 62 -0.88 -18.92 -14.39
CA ASN A 62 -0.46 -17.74 -15.14
C ASN A 62 -0.91 -16.49 -14.39
N TYR A 63 0.02 -15.60 -14.09
CA TYR A 63 -0.22 -14.42 -13.28
C TYR A 63 -0.37 -13.17 -14.17
N PHE A 64 -1.47 -12.45 -13.99
CA PHE A 64 -1.76 -11.22 -14.72
C PHE A 64 -2.21 -10.12 -13.77
N VAL A 65 -1.80 -8.89 -14.09
CA VAL A 65 -2.27 -7.69 -13.41
C VAL A 65 -2.88 -6.76 -14.46
N LEU A 66 -4.14 -6.38 -14.26
CA LEU A 66 -4.82 -5.41 -15.12
C LEU A 66 -5.06 -4.13 -14.33
N LYS A 67 -4.63 -3.00 -14.88
CA LYS A 67 -4.93 -1.67 -14.36
C LYS A 67 -6.18 -1.16 -15.07
N VAL A 68 -7.26 -0.92 -14.33
CA VAL A 68 -8.59 -0.66 -14.87
C VAL A 68 -9.21 0.53 -14.15
N ASP A 69 -9.78 1.45 -14.90
CA ASP A 69 -10.67 2.48 -14.37
C ASP A 69 -12.11 2.02 -14.53
N THR A 70 -12.84 1.87 -13.44
CA THR A 70 -14.24 1.44 -13.50
C THR A 70 -15.05 1.98 -12.33
N ALA A 71 -16.38 1.91 -12.43
CA ALA A 71 -17.27 2.29 -11.34
C ALA A 71 -17.23 1.25 -10.21
N THR A 72 -17.36 1.68 -8.96
CA THR A 72 -17.30 0.77 -7.79
C THR A 72 -18.39 -0.31 -7.82
N GLN A 73 -19.57 0.01 -8.36
CA GLN A 73 -20.66 -0.96 -8.54
C GLN A 73 -20.26 -2.06 -9.53
N ALA A 74 -19.69 -1.67 -10.68
CA ALA A 74 -19.23 -2.62 -11.71
C ALA A 74 -18.14 -3.57 -11.19
N VAL A 75 -17.30 -3.15 -10.24
CA VAL A 75 -16.29 -4.04 -9.61
C VAL A 75 -16.94 -5.21 -8.89
N ALA A 76 -18.05 -4.99 -8.18
CA ALA A 76 -18.74 -6.05 -7.47
C ALA A 76 -19.31 -7.09 -8.45
N ASP A 77 -19.91 -6.62 -9.54
CA ASP A 77 -20.47 -7.47 -10.59
C ASP A 77 -19.38 -8.25 -11.32
N LEU A 78 -18.26 -7.60 -11.67
CA LEU A 78 -17.10 -8.24 -12.30
C LEU A 78 -16.50 -9.31 -11.39
N LYS A 79 -16.38 -9.03 -10.10
CA LYS A 79 -15.85 -9.99 -9.13
C LYS A 79 -16.72 -11.24 -9.04
N GLU A 80 -18.04 -11.08 -9.12
CA GLU A 80 -18.99 -12.18 -9.13
C GLU A 80 -18.94 -12.99 -10.43
N GLU A 81 -18.90 -12.31 -11.59
CA GLU A 81 -18.75 -12.96 -12.90
C GLU A 81 -17.45 -13.79 -12.97
N TYR A 82 -16.32 -13.21 -12.58
CA TYR A 82 -15.04 -13.90 -12.58
C TYR A 82 -14.95 -15.03 -11.57
N SER A 83 -15.76 -15.00 -10.51
CA SER A 83 -15.82 -16.10 -9.55
C SER A 83 -16.52 -17.34 -10.11
N ARG A 84 -17.33 -17.18 -11.16
CA ARG A 84 -18.04 -18.27 -11.84
C ARG A 84 -17.23 -18.86 -12.99
N ASP A 85 -16.21 -18.13 -13.46
CA ASP A 85 -15.38 -18.55 -14.58
C ASP A 85 -14.38 -19.64 -14.18
N VAL A 86 -14.51 -20.81 -14.81
CA VAL A 86 -13.71 -22.00 -14.52
C VAL A 86 -12.22 -21.83 -14.83
N ASP A 87 -11.87 -20.93 -15.76
CA ASP A 87 -10.48 -20.70 -16.14
C ASP A 87 -9.73 -19.79 -15.15
N ILE A 88 -10.46 -19.07 -14.29
CA ILE A 88 -9.92 -18.19 -13.27
C ILE A 88 -9.80 -18.97 -11.97
N ILE A 89 -8.56 -19.22 -11.51
CA ILE A 89 -8.33 -19.87 -10.22
C ILE A 89 -8.69 -18.91 -9.09
N ARG A 90 -8.24 -17.65 -9.22
CA ARG A 90 -8.41 -16.62 -8.19
C ARG A 90 -8.31 -15.22 -8.77
N GLN A 91 -9.19 -14.35 -8.32
CA GLN A 91 -9.22 -12.93 -8.62
C GLN A 91 -9.17 -12.10 -7.33
N ARG A 92 -8.35 -11.07 -7.32
CA ARG A 92 -8.30 -10.05 -6.27
C ARG A 92 -8.34 -8.68 -6.93
N VAL A 93 -9.17 -7.79 -6.38
CA VAL A 93 -9.29 -6.42 -6.84
C VAL A 93 -8.81 -5.49 -5.74
N TYR A 94 -7.89 -4.61 -6.08
CA TYR A 94 -7.33 -3.60 -5.21
C TYR A 94 -7.72 -2.23 -5.75
N LYS A 95 -8.12 -1.32 -4.86
CA LYS A 95 -8.26 0.09 -5.24
C LYS A 95 -6.87 0.68 -5.29
N VAL A 96 -6.49 1.24 -6.44
CA VAL A 96 -5.27 2.03 -6.54
C VAL A 96 -5.53 3.29 -5.73
N GLN A 97 -4.72 3.50 -4.69
CA GLN A 97 -4.71 4.79 -4.02
C GLN A 97 -4.07 5.76 -5.01
N ASP A 98 -4.80 6.82 -5.37
CA ASP A 98 -4.20 7.95 -6.06
C ASP A 98 -3.00 8.35 -5.23
N GLU A 99 -1.81 8.30 -5.84
CA GLU A 99 -0.51 8.48 -5.17
C GLU A 99 -0.64 9.60 -4.15
N THR A 100 -0.84 9.23 -2.88
CA THR A 100 -0.99 10.18 -1.80
C THR A 100 0.42 10.58 -1.47
N GLU A 101 0.96 11.40 -2.36
CA GLU A 101 2.31 11.92 -2.41
C GLU A 101 3.32 10.77 -2.50
N ASN A 102 4.07 10.73 -3.60
CA ASN A 102 5.40 10.14 -3.57
C ASN A 102 6.20 10.95 -2.52
N SER A 103 5.95 10.71 -1.24
CA SER A 103 6.85 11.13 -0.18
C SER A 103 8.16 10.44 -0.54
N ALA A 104 9.15 11.26 -0.91
CA ALA A 104 10.47 10.76 -1.17
C ALA A 104 10.87 9.88 0.02
N CYS A 105 11.47 8.72 -0.23
CA CYS A 105 11.85 7.80 0.83
C CYS A 105 12.78 8.52 1.83
N THR A 106 12.26 8.94 2.98
CA THR A 106 13.00 9.64 4.05
C THR A 106 13.79 8.68 4.96
N LEU A 107 13.78 7.38 4.65
CA LEU A 107 14.38 6.36 5.51
C LEU A 107 15.87 6.62 5.79
N GLU A 108 16.60 7.15 4.80
CA GLU A 108 18.01 7.49 4.97
C GLU A 108 18.21 8.58 6.03
N GLU A 109 17.37 9.61 6.02
CA GLU A 109 17.39 10.71 7.00
C GLU A 109 16.98 10.22 8.39
N GLU A 110 16.02 9.29 8.46
CA GLU A 110 15.58 8.66 9.70
C GLU A 110 16.62 7.71 10.31
N MET A 111 17.53 7.16 9.52
CA MET A 111 18.56 6.24 10.01
C MET A 111 19.80 6.97 10.55
N LEU A 112 19.93 8.28 10.32
CA LEU A 112 21.02 9.08 10.87
C LEU A 112 21.04 9.02 12.41
N PRO A 113 22.21 9.18 13.06
CA PRO A 113 22.28 9.31 14.51
C PRO A 113 21.40 10.47 15.03
N PRO A 114 20.86 10.40 16.26
CA PRO A 114 19.91 11.40 16.77
C PRO A 114 20.39 12.85 16.70
N ALA A 115 21.69 13.11 16.76
CA ALA A 115 22.26 14.45 16.67
C ALA A 115 22.05 15.11 15.28
N TYR A 116 22.01 14.31 14.22
CA TYR A 116 21.92 14.79 12.84
C TYR A 116 20.49 14.76 12.27
N ARG A 117 19.54 14.13 12.97
CA ARG A 117 18.12 14.11 12.54
C ARG A 117 17.48 15.48 12.67
N GLU A 118 16.83 15.94 11.62
CA GLU A 118 16.19 17.26 11.59
C GLU A 118 15.12 17.42 12.68
N ASP A 119 14.33 16.38 12.93
CA ASP A 119 13.23 16.44 13.89
C ASP A 119 13.73 16.56 15.33
N VAL A 120 14.82 15.86 15.65
CA VAL A 120 15.47 15.98 16.97
C VAL A 120 16.07 17.36 17.14
N GLN A 121 16.69 17.93 16.10
CA GLN A 121 17.20 19.30 16.14
C GLN A 121 16.08 20.32 16.34
N LYS A 122 14.92 20.15 15.68
CA LYS A 122 13.71 20.97 15.90
C LYS A 122 13.24 20.87 17.35
N MET A 123 13.19 19.67 17.91
CA MET A 123 12.81 19.44 19.31
C MET A 123 13.76 20.11 20.31
N ILE A 124 15.08 20.03 20.08
CA ILE A 124 16.08 20.72 20.91
C ILE A 124 15.91 22.24 20.83
N LYS A 125 15.65 22.80 19.64
CA LYS A 125 15.38 24.24 19.47
C LYS A 125 14.13 24.68 20.24
N ILE A 126 13.04 23.91 20.14
CA ILE A 126 11.79 24.17 20.88
C ILE A 126 12.04 24.12 22.39
N GLY A 127 12.72 23.07 22.88
CA GLY A 127 13.06 22.92 24.30
C GLY A 127 13.89 24.10 24.82
N LYS A 128 14.96 24.51 24.10
CA LYS A 128 15.77 25.68 24.47
C LYS A 128 14.96 26.98 24.55
N THR A 129 14.00 27.15 23.65
CA THR A 129 13.14 28.34 23.61
C THR A 129 12.16 28.34 24.79
N GLN A 130 11.63 27.18 25.17
CA GLN A 130 10.67 27.03 26.26
C GLN A 130 11.29 27.15 27.66
N VAL A 131 12.54 26.71 27.86
CA VAL A 131 13.26 26.80 29.15
C VAL A 131 13.46 28.26 29.59
N ASN A 132 13.56 29.20 28.65
CA ASN A 132 13.71 30.63 28.95
C ASN A 132 12.41 31.32 29.41
N ARG A 133 11.29 30.60 29.62
CA ARG A 133 10.06 31.22 30.15
C ARG A 133 10.14 31.62 31.62
N PHE A 134 10.99 30.95 32.42
CA PHE A 134 11.23 31.30 33.81
C PHE A 134 12.69 31.72 34.00
N THR A 135 13.03 32.93 33.55
CA THR A 135 14.34 33.58 33.83
C THR A 135 14.45 34.05 35.29
N TYR A 136 13.35 34.04 36.04
CA TYR A 136 13.36 34.41 37.44
C TYR A 136 13.97 33.29 38.29
N LYS A 137 15.28 33.40 38.55
CA LYS A 137 15.90 32.68 39.65
C LYS A 137 15.38 33.29 40.96
N PHE A 138 14.60 32.52 41.72
CA PHE A 138 14.13 32.93 43.05
C PHE A 138 15.32 33.36 43.90
N LYS A 139 15.36 34.65 44.25
CA LYS A 139 16.38 35.19 45.16
C LYS A 139 15.85 35.05 46.57
N TYR A 140 16.55 34.27 47.39
CA TYR A 140 16.15 34.00 48.78
C TYR A 140 16.18 35.25 49.68
N ASN A 141 16.75 36.37 49.22
CA ASN A 141 16.78 37.69 49.89
C ASN A 141 17.03 37.63 51.41
N SER A 142 17.79 36.63 51.87
CA SER A 142 18.00 36.35 53.29
C SER A 142 19.10 37.23 53.91
N GLY A 143 19.83 38.01 53.11
CA GLY A 143 20.94 38.85 53.57
C GLY A 143 22.11 38.06 54.17
N LEU A 144 22.12 36.74 54.02
CA LEU A 144 23.10 35.80 54.56
C LEU A 144 23.81 35.10 53.40
N ASP A 145 25.14 35.05 53.45
CA ASP A 145 25.99 34.41 52.42
C ASP A 145 25.92 32.86 52.43
N TYR A 146 25.12 32.27 53.32
CA TYR A 146 24.93 30.82 53.42
C TYR A 146 23.44 30.46 53.39
N TYR A 147 23.14 29.21 52.99
CA TYR A 147 21.77 28.71 52.92
C TYR A 147 21.36 28.11 54.28
N PRO A 148 20.44 28.75 55.02
CA PRO A 148 20.17 28.41 56.42
C PRO A 148 19.36 27.11 56.62
N PHE A 149 19.00 26.41 55.54
CA PHE A 149 18.26 25.15 55.58
C PHE A 149 19.07 23.93 55.10
N GLN A 150 20.37 24.07 54.89
CA GLN A 150 21.26 22.91 54.78
C GLN A 150 21.61 22.43 56.19
N LYS A 151 21.17 21.23 56.55
CA LYS A 151 21.70 20.46 57.70
C LYS A 151 23.00 19.78 57.32
#